data_AF-A0AA40BDL9-F1
#
_entry.id   AF-A0AA40BDL9-F1
#
_cell.length_a   1.000
_cell.length_b   1.000
_cell.length_c   1.000
_cell.angle_alpha   90.00
_cell.angle_beta   90.00
_cell.angle_gamma   90.00
#
_symmetry.space_group_name_H-M   'P 1'
#
loop_
_entity.id
_entity.type
_entity.pdbx_description
1 polymer ?
#
loop_
_entity_poly.entity_id
_entity_poly.type
_entity_poly.pdbx_seq_one_letter_code
_entity_poly.pdbx_strand_id
1 'polypeptide(L)'
;MFCGIFHEDMPAVVEKLRVKAQADYRARIPIDKLDAAHRDVFIRAINNVLATENAIFTYAQIIDGLPIADVAWDRRNPGLWGDHPLEDHGELCPGALDKAREVCPQWDPAMLLFDPRVINAFQRAAPGTKIFNTRLIEMVAVALHQFGVLLHQLEFRMHQGDIEYMINWTMPKPDYEGEFWQPFKPLPSIFNNPYYSDWEVYPESVADMVGYWAEDRILGGVVIFDRRAELDADGGLTGEPPNIYLHPSRDNVTFRVTQLLDRQQQALVDFLLARPDPAAAPGDLPVPPVPCPLPILVDDRNRVRVSPEKALVLRSIYRDIWERRPLTRDQWHVAIRRPQNQIDYPEIGIQSLVLNRAAGVPLPEGKLKRYLDGEETLPEGPTKRIFDEYRELVGHDKRVKLGVPEEVKHEAKDEAEGREEEDMGEKENEENEGKKEYMDTPESLERFLSKKGKKGTEE
;
A
#
# COMPACT_ATOMS: atom_id res chain seq x y z
N MET A 1 -18.32 -15.36 11.10
CA MET A 1 -17.56 -15.23 9.84
C MET A 1 -18.26 -14.15 9.03
N PHE A 2 -17.63 -12.99 8.81
CA PHE A 2 -18.22 -11.92 7.99
C PHE A 2 -18.08 -12.29 6.51
N CYS A 3 -19.14 -12.12 5.72
CA CYS A 3 -19.21 -12.55 4.32
C CYS A 3 -19.52 -11.40 3.34
N GLY A 4 -19.29 -10.15 3.75
CA GLY A 4 -19.65 -8.95 2.97
C GLY A 4 -21.11 -8.55 3.16
N ILE A 5 -21.47 -7.41 2.57
CA ILE A 5 -22.84 -6.87 2.55
C ILE A 5 -23.54 -7.27 1.25
N PHE A 6 -24.86 -7.47 1.25
CA PHE A 6 -25.59 -7.72 0.00
C PHE A 6 -25.58 -6.47 -0.89
N HIS A 7 -25.55 -6.68 -2.22
CA HIS A 7 -25.46 -5.56 -3.16
C HIS A 7 -26.65 -4.58 -3.01
N GLU A 8 -27.86 -5.13 -2.83
CA GLU A 8 -29.10 -4.38 -2.59
C GLU A 8 -29.11 -3.55 -1.29
N ASP A 9 -28.36 -3.96 -0.27
CA ASP A 9 -28.27 -3.24 1.02
C ASP A 9 -27.24 -2.10 0.98
N MET A 10 -26.37 -2.07 -0.03
CA MET A 10 -25.28 -1.12 -0.08
C MET A 10 -25.71 0.35 -0.08
N PRO A 11 -26.74 0.78 -0.83
CA PRO A 11 -27.18 2.17 -0.80
C PRO A 11 -27.56 2.62 0.62
N ALA A 12 -28.22 1.76 1.39
CA ALA A 12 -28.59 2.06 2.78
C ALA A 12 -27.37 2.13 3.70
N VAL A 13 -26.35 1.28 3.48
CA VAL A 13 -25.08 1.36 4.22
C VAL A 13 -24.32 2.65 3.89
N VAL A 14 -24.22 3.01 2.61
CA VAL A 14 -23.58 4.25 2.16
C VAL A 14 -24.26 5.47 2.77
N GLU A 15 -25.59 5.52 2.80
CA GLU A 15 -26.32 6.62 3.43
C GLU A 15 -26.02 6.71 4.94
N LYS A 16 -25.99 5.57 5.66
CA LYS A 16 -25.62 5.57 7.09
C LYS A 16 -24.20 6.07 7.33
N LEU A 17 -23.25 5.65 6.49
CA LEU A 17 -21.87 6.11 6.58
C LEU A 17 -21.76 7.61 6.29
N ARG A 18 -22.47 8.11 5.28
CA ARG A 18 -22.53 9.54 4.93
C ARG A 18 -23.09 10.38 6.09
N VAL A 19 -24.22 9.96 6.69
CA VAL A 19 -24.81 10.64 7.85
C VAL A 19 -23.82 10.68 9.01
N LYS A 20 -23.12 9.57 9.28
CA LYS A 20 -22.10 9.50 10.33
C LYS A 20 -20.90 10.41 10.03
N ALA A 21 -20.41 10.39 8.80
CA ALA A 21 -19.29 11.21 8.35
C ALA A 21 -19.59 12.70 8.50
N GLN A 22 -20.79 13.11 8.06
CA GLN A 22 -21.24 14.49 8.20
C GLN A 22 -21.40 14.93 9.66
N ALA A 23 -21.91 14.05 10.52
CA ALA A 23 -22.05 14.32 11.94
C ALA A 23 -20.68 14.49 12.62
N ASP A 24 -19.73 13.60 12.33
CA ASP A 24 -18.36 13.67 12.86
C ASP A 24 -17.65 14.94 12.39
N TYR A 25 -17.80 15.27 11.10
CA TYR A 25 -17.22 16.46 10.52
C TYR A 25 -17.73 17.74 11.19
N ARG A 26 -19.06 17.87 11.39
CA ARG A 26 -19.67 19.03 12.06
C ARG A 26 -19.30 19.15 13.53
N ALA A 27 -18.91 18.05 14.17
CA ALA A 27 -18.49 18.04 15.57
C ALA A 27 -17.02 18.44 15.76
N ARG A 28 -16.24 18.62 14.67
CA ARG A 28 -14.83 18.96 14.77
C ARG A 28 -14.62 20.33 15.42
N ILE A 29 -13.50 20.45 16.14
CA ILE A 29 -13.13 21.66 16.88
C ILE A 29 -11.72 22.13 16.48
N PRO A 30 -11.44 23.45 16.57
CA PRO A 30 -10.15 24.01 16.20
C PRO A 30 -9.06 23.66 17.21
N ILE A 31 -7.80 23.73 16.78
CA ILE A 31 -6.64 23.43 17.63
C ILE A 31 -6.44 24.41 18.78
N ASP A 32 -7.10 25.57 18.76
CA ASP A 32 -7.05 26.57 19.84
C ASP A 32 -7.65 26.06 21.17
N LYS A 33 -8.24 24.86 21.15
CA LYS A 33 -8.63 24.13 22.37
C LYS A 33 -7.48 23.41 23.06
N LEU A 34 -6.32 23.28 22.41
CA LEU A 34 -5.10 22.76 23.03
C LEU A 34 -4.49 23.80 23.97
N ASP A 35 -3.76 23.34 24.98
CA ASP A 35 -2.86 24.22 25.72
C ASP A 35 -1.69 24.67 24.84
N ALA A 36 -1.02 25.74 25.27
CA ALA A 36 0.08 26.33 24.51
C ALA A 36 1.21 25.35 24.23
N ALA A 37 1.55 24.47 25.17
CA ALA A 37 2.67 23.53 25.01
C ALA A 37 2.37 22.47 23.95
N HIS A 38 1.17 21.87 23.99
CA HIS A 38 0.71 20.88 23.01
C HIS A 38 0.55 21.52 21.63
N ARG A 39 -0.03 22.73 21.57
CA ARG A 39 -0.18 23.50 20.33
C ARG A 39 1.17 23.81 19.68
N ASP A 40 2.16 24.26 20.46
CA ASP A 40 3.49 24.59 19.94
C ASP A 40 4.25 23.36 19.45
N VAL A 41 4.12 22.22 20.13
CA VAL A 41 4.69 20.95 19.65
C VAL A 41 4.02 20.53 18.35
N PHE A 42 2.70 20.62 18.27
CA PHE A 42 1.96 20.21 17.09
C PHE A 42 2.26 21.08 15.86
N ILE A 43 2.29 22.41 16.03
CA ILE A 43 2.64 23.35 14.95
C ILE A 43 4.05 23.08 14.44
N ARG A 44 5.02 22.87 15.35
CA ARG A 44 6.38 22.49 14.97
C ARG A 44 6.42 21.19 14.18
N ALA A 45 5.68 20.18 14.62
CA ALA A 45 5.63 18.89 13.93
C ALA A 45 5.11 19.03 12.48
N ILE A 46 4.05 19.82 12.27
CA ILE A 46 3.54 20.13 10.93
C ILE A 46 4.61 20.90 10.12
N ASN A 47 5.21 21.94 10.69
CA ASN A 47 6.24 22.73 10.00
C ASN A 47 7.42 21.87 9.55
N ASN A 48 7.87 20.92 10.38
CA ASN A 48 8.94 20.00 10.01
C ASN A 48 8.55 19.15 8.78
N VAL A 49 7.30 18.67 8.71
CA VAL A 49 6.82 17.90 7.54
C VAL A 49 6.66 18.80 6.31
N LEU A 50 6.02 19.96 6.45
CA LEU A 50 5.76 20.89 5.35
C LEU A 50 7.05 21.49 4.76
N ALA A 51 8.14 21.54 5.53
CA ALA A 51 9.45 21.96 5.05
C ALA A 51 10.17 20.89 4.20
N THR A 52 9.66 19.66 4.15
CA THR A 52 10.28 18.59 3.34
C THR A 52 10.01 18.79 1.86
N GLU A 53 11.00 18.44 1.02
CA GLU A 53 10.85 18.45 -0.44
C GLU A 53 9.68 17.56 -0.89
N ASN A 54 9.48 16.41 -0.24
CA ASN A 54 8.39 15.49 -0.57
C ASN A 54 7.00 16.12 -0.32
N ALA A 55 6.82 16.83 0.80
CA ALA A 55 5.56 17.52 1.09
C ALA A 55 5.31 18.67 0.11
N ILE A 56 6.32 19.52 -0.11
CA ILE A 56 6.24 20.65 -1.05
C ILE A 56 5.90 20.13 -2.45
N PHE A 57 6.58 19.08 -2.92
CA PHE A 57 6.35 18.49 -4.24
C PHE A 57 4.97 17.83 -4.36
N THR A 58 4.49 17.17 -3.31
CA THR A 58 3.15 16.58 -3.29
C THR A 58 2.07 17.66 -3.39
N TYR A 59 2.18 18.73 -2.60
CA TYR A 59 1.22 19.83 -2.63
C TYR A 59 1.33 20.67 -3.90
N ALA A 60 2.52 20.80 -4.48
CA ALA A 60 2.71 21.44 -5.78
C ALA A 60 1.92 20.75 -6.89
N GLN A 61 1.83 19.41 -6.89
CA GLN A 61 0.99 18.68 -7.84
C GLN A 61 -0.50 19.01 -7.67
N ILE A 62 -0.99 19.15 -6.43
CA ILE A 62 -2.39 19.56 -6.19
C ILE A 62 -2.63 20.99 -6.70
N ILE A 63 -1.68 21.90 -6.49
CA ILE A 63 -1.73 23.28 -6.97
C ILE A 63 -1.69 23.34 -8.51
N ASP A 64 -0.86 22.50 -9.12
CA ASP A 64 -0.84 22.30 -10.56
C ASP A 64 -2.21 21.86 -11.07
N GLY A 65 -2.85 20.94 -10.35
CA GLY A 65 -4.16 20.40 -10.67
C GLY A 65 -4.09 19.00 -11.30
N LEU A 66 -2.90 18.54 -11.68
CA LEU A 66 -2.62 17.18 -12.10
C LEU A 66 -1.36 16.64 -11.42
N PRO A 67 -1.33 15.34 -11.06
CA PRO A 67 -0.07 14.71 -10.70
C PRO A 67 0.80 14.56 -11.93
N ILE A 68 2.12 14.49 -11.74
CA ILE A 68 3.00 14.07 -12.84
C ILE A 68 2.79 12.59 -13.14
N ALA A 69 3.07 12.19 -14.38
CA ALA A 69 2.86 10.83 -14.89
C ALA A 69 3.45 9.77 -13.95
N ASP A 70 4.73 9.89 -13.59
CA ASP A 70 5.43 8.93 -12.73
C ASP A 70 4.75 8.74 -11.38
N VAL A 71 4.29 9.82 -10.75
CA VAL A 71 3.60 9.77 -9.46
C VAL A 71 2.21 9.17 -9.61
N ALA A 72 1.55 9.46 -10.73
CA ALA A 72 0.23 8.95 -11.03
C ALA A 72 0.26 7.43 -11.32
N TRP A 73 1.31 6.94 -11.97
CA TRP A 73 1.50 5.52 -12.29
C TRP A 73 2.19 4.73 -11.17
N ASP A 74 2.90 5.37 -10.22
CA ASP A 74 3.45 4.74 -8.99
C ASP A 74 2.35 4.36 -7.99
N ARG A 75 1.44 3.48 -8.43
CA ARG A 75 0.33 2.92 -7.67
C ARG A 75 0.00 1.53 -8.19
N ARG A 76 -0.30 0.60 -7.28
CA ARG A 76 -0.67 -0.76 -7.66
C ARG A 76 -1.97 -0.87 -8.47
N ASN A 77 -2.86 0.10 -8.30
CA ASN A 77 -4.08 0.22 -9.08
C ASN A 77 -4.32 1.71 -9.33
N PRO A 78 -3.64 2.33 -10.30
CA PRO A 78 -3.59 3.79 -10.44
C PRO A 78 -4.96 4.42 -10.75
N GLY A 79 -5.94 3.61 -11.18
CA GLY A 79 -7.20 4.09 -11.73
C GLY A 79 -7.04 4.71 -13.13
N LEU A 80 -5.83 4.58 -13.70
CA LEU A 80 -5.43 4.99 -15.04
C LEU A 80 -5.21 3.73 -15.88
N TRP A 81 -5.49 3.81 -17.19
CA TRP A 81 -5.51 2.66 -18.08
C TRP A 81 -5.09 3.05 -19.49
N GLY A 82 -4.45 2.13 -20.21
CA GLY A 82 -4.09 2.32 -21.62
C GLY A 82 -3.23 3.57 -21.86
N ASP A 83 -3.36 4.15 -23.05
CA ASP A 83 -2.63 5.35 -23.48
C ASP A 83 -3.25 6.62 -22.87
N HIS A 84 -3.28 6.69 -21.54
CA HIS A 84 -3.89 7.82 -20.85
C HIS A 84 -3.08 9.09 -21.13
N PRO A 85 -3.69 10.21 -21.54
CA PRO A 85 -2.98 11.43 -21.97
C PRO A 85 -2.14 12.10 -20.86
N LEU A 86 -2.33 11.67 -19.61
CA LEU A 86 -1.49 12.06 -18.48
C LEU A 86 -0.04 11.59 -18.62
N GLU A 87 0.24 10.58 -19.44
CA GLU A 87 1.61 10.13 -19.73
C GLU A 87 2.51 11.26 -20.25
N ASP A 88 1.93 12.26 -20.93
CA ASP A 88 2.67 13.43 -21.43
C ASP A 88 2.95 14.47 -20.33
N HIS A 89 2.36 14.33 -19.13
CA HIS A 89 2.55 15.24 -18.00
C HIS A 89 3.77 14.84 -17.15
N GLY A 90 4.97 14.93 -17.73
CA GLY A 90 6.21 14.50 -17.07
C GLY A 90 6.74 15.46 -15.99
N GLU A 91 6.38 16.75 -16.06
CA GLU A 91 6.86 17.79 -15.16
C GLU A 91 5.71 18.68 -14.69
N LEU A 92 5.89 19.30 -13.52
CA LEU A 92 4.97 20.32 -13.01
C LEU A 92 4.93 21.55 -13.93
N CYS A 93 3.77 22.18 -14.09
CA CYS A 93 3.70 23.42 -14.85
C CYS A 93 4.44 24.57 -14.14
N PRO A 94 4.94 25.57 -14.89
CA PRO A 94 5.66 26.70 -14.32
C PRO A 94 4.88 27.39 -13.21
N GLY A 95 5.51 27.59 -12.05
CA GLY A 95 4.95 28.30 -10.90
C GLY A 95 4.25 27.43 -9.86
N ALA A 96 3.86 26.19 -10.17
CA ALA A 96 3.21 25.30 -9.19
C ALA A 96 4.10 25.02 -7.98
N LEU A 97 5.39 24.72 -8.21
CA LEU A 97 6.35 24.47 -7.15
C LEU A 97 6.66 25.72 -6.31
N ASP A 98 6.78 26.87 -6.95
CA ASP A 98 7.04 28.15 -6.25
C ASP A 98 5.84 28.55 -5.40
N LYS A 99 4.62 28.31 -5.91
CA LYS A 99 3.40 28.54 -5.14
C LYS A 99 3.30 27.60 -3.93
N ALA A 100 3.68 26.32 -4.08
CA ALA A 100 3.74 25.41 -2.94
C ALA A 100 4.74 25.91 -1.87
N ARG A 101 5.91 26.40 -2.28
CA ARG A 101 6.92 27.00 -1.38
C ARG A 101 6.44 28.28 -0.71
N GLU A 102 5.54 29.03 -1.34
CA GLU A 102 4.92 30.21 -0.74
C GLU A 102 3.85 29.83 0.30
N VAL A 103 2.96 28.90 -0.06
CA VAL A 103 1.76 28.58 0.75
C VAL A 103 2.08 27.67 1.93
N CYS A 104 2.91 26.64 1.75
CA CYS A 104 3.17 25.64 2.78
C CYS A 104 3.75 26.25 4.08
N PRO A 105 4.70 27.23 4.04
CA PRO A 105 5.22 27.83 5.27
C PRO A 105 4.28 28.85 5.94
N GLN A 106 3.32 29.41 5.21
CA GLN A 106 2.47 30.52 5.66
C GLN A 106 1.07 30.07 6.12
N TRP A 107 0.91 28.80 6.43
CA TRP A 107 -0.37 28.24 6.83
C TRP A 107 -0.87 28.81 8.16
N ASP A 108 -2.19 29.00 8.27
CA ASP A 108 -2.84 29.43 9.50
C ASP A 108 -3.30 28.22 10.31
N PRO A 109 -2.81 28.02 11.54
CA PRO A 109 -3.26 26.92 12.37
C PRO A 109 -4.76 26.91 12.69
N ALA A 110 -5.44 28.07 12.59
CA ALA A 110 -6.89 28.16 12.79
C ALA A 110 -7.72 27.42 11.72
N MET A 111 -7.12 27.08 10.57
CA MET A 111 -7.83 26.40 9.49
C MET A 111 -8.03 24.89 9.74
N LEU A 112 -7.31 24.31 10.71
CA LEU A 112 -7.38 22.87 10.97
C LEU A 112 -8.43 22.52 12.03
N LEU A 113 -9.27 21.55 11.71
CA LEU A 113 -10.35 21.06 12.57
C LEU A 113 -10.17 19.58 12.89
N PHE A 114 -10.34 19.21 14.16
CA PHE A 114 -10.08 17.84 14.65
C PHE A 114 -11.30 17.25 15.34
N ASP A 115 -11.44 15.92 15.27
CA ASP A 115 -12.39 15.20 16.11
C ASP A 115 -12.10 15.52 17.60
N PRO A 116 -13.12 15.91 18.39
CA PRO A 116 -12.95 16.23 19.79
C PRO A 116 -12.26 15.13 20.60
N ARG A 117 -12.43 13.86 20.23
CA ARG A 117 -11.79 12.72 20.90
C ARG A 117 -10.28 12.73 20.67
N VAL A 118 -9.84 12.98 19.44
CA VAL A 118 -8.42 12.96 19.08
C VAL A 118 -7.68 14.13 19.74
N ILE A 119 -8.22 15.35 19.65
CA ILE A 119 -7.61 16.53 20.26
C ILE A 119 -7.57 16.43 21.80
N ASN A 120 -8.65 15.92 22.44
CA ASN A 120 -8.66 15.70 23.88
C ASN A 120 -7.70 14.57 24.30
N ALA A 121 -7.55 13.53 23.49
CA ALA A 121 -6.61 12.44 23.76
C ALA A 121 -5.16 12.94 23.67
N PHE A 122 -4.83 13.77 22.67
CA PHE A 122 -3.52 14.41 22.55
C PHE A 122 -3.24 15.33 23.73
N GLN A 123 -4.18 16.21 24.07
CA GLN A 123 -4.09 17.17 25.19
C GLN A 123 -3.88 16.52 26.56
N ARG A 124 -4.40 15.30 26.76
CA ARG A 124 -4.25 14.54 28.01
C ARG A 124 -2.98 13.71 28.07
N ALA A 125 -2.33 13.47 26.94
CA ALA A 125 -1.16 12.61 26.88
C ALA A 125 0.07 13.37 27.36
N ALA A 126 0.81 12.81 28.32
CA ALA A 126 2.01 13.46 28.83
C ALA A 126 3.14 13.45 27.79
N PRO A 127 3.81 14.59 27.50
CA PRO A 127 4.95 14.63 26.60
C PRO A 127 6.03 13.60 26.94
N GLY A 128 6.60 12.96 25.92
CA GLY A 128 7.61 11.90 26.07
C GLY A 128 7.04 10.50 26.33
N THR A 129 5.72 10.35 26.46
CA THR A 129 5.09 9.02 26.56
C THR A 129 4.76 8.43 25.18
N LYS A 130 4.64 7.09 25.10
CA LYS A 130 4.20 6.41 23.87
C LYS A 130 2.82 6.88 23.41
N ILE A 131 1.90 7.15 24.34
CA ILE A 131 0.57 7.68 24.03
C ILE A 131 0.67 9.06 23.37
N PHE A 132 1.48 9.96 23.92
CA PHE A 132 1.69 11.28 23.34
C PHE A 132 2.25 11.17 21.92
N ASN A 133 3.25 10.32 21.72
CA ASN A 133 3.88 10.08 20.43
C ASN A 133 2.86 9.57 19.38
N THR A 134 2.04 8.58 19.75
CA THR A 134 0.99 8.05 18.88
C THR A 134 -0.06 9.11 18.54
N ARG A 135 -0.52 9.90 19.51
CA ARG A 135 -1.51 10.96 19.27
C ARG A 135 -0.94 12.12 18.46
N LEU A 136 0.35 12.44 18.61
CA LEU A 136 1.02 13.41 17.76
C LEU A 136 1.02 12.95 16.29
N ILE A 137 1.36 11.68 16.03
CA ILE A 137 1.32 11.11 14.68
C ILE A 137 -0.10 11.16 14.10
N GLU A 138 -1.13 10.83 14.90
CA GLU A 138 -2.54 10.91 14.50
C GLU A 138 -2.96 12.34 14.11
N MET A 139 -2.61 13.33 14.94
CA MET A 139 -2.88 14.73 14.66
C MET A 139 -2.16 15.20 13.39
N VAL A 140 -0.90 14.80 13.17
CA VAL A 140 -0.12 15.17 11.97
C VAL A 140 -0.73 14.56 10.72
N ALA A 141 -1.11 13.27 10.73
CA ALA A 141 -1.76 12.64 9.59
C ALA A 141 -3.06 13.34 9.19
N VAL A 142 -3.91 13.65 10.18
CA VAL A 142 -5.18 14.39 9.96
C VAL A 142 -4.93 15.81 9.42
N ALA A 143 -3.86 16.48 9.85
CA ALA A 143 -3.49 17.79 9.31
C ALA A 143 -3.08 17.70 7.85
N LEU A 144 -2.16 16.79 7.49
CA LEU A 144 -1.65 16.65 6.13
C LEU A 144 -2.77 16.31 5.13
N HIS A 145 -3.72 15.47 5.56
CA HIS A 145 -4.96 15.20 4.82
C HIS A 145 -5.75 16.50 4.58
N GLN A 146 -6.01 17.28 5.63
CA GLN A 146 -6.75 18.56 5.53
C GLN A 146 -6.03 19.59 4.66
N PHE A 147 -4.69 19.66 4.68
CA PHE A 147 -3.93 20.49 3.75
C PHE A 147 -4.21 20.12 2.29
N GLY A 148 -4.23 18.82 1.98
CA GLY A 148 -4.57 18.34 0.63
C GLY A 148 -5.99 18.75 0.22
N VAL A 149 -6.96 18.57 1.13
CA VAL A 149 -8.36 19.01 0.95
C VAL A 149 -8.43 20.51 0.65
N LEU A 150 -7.83 21.34 1.51
CA LEU A 150 -7.88 22.80 1.40
C LEU A 150 -7.23 23.31 0.12
N LEU A 151 -6.05 22.79 -0.24
CA LEU A 151 -5.35 23.18 -1.46
C LEU A 151 -6.14 22.82 -2.72
N HIS A 152 -6.81 21.65 -2.72
CA HIS A 152 -7.68 21.26 -3.82
C HIS A 152 -8.88 22.21 -3.96
N GLN A 153 -9.50 22.59 -2.84
CA GLN A 153 -10.65 23.49 -2.80
C GLN A 153 -10.32 24.94 -3.17
N LEU A 154 -9.07 25.36 -2.99
CA LEU A 154 -8.60 26.68 -3.46
C LEU A 154 -8.51 26.75 -4.99
N GLU A 155 -8.57 25.62 -5.68
CA GLU A 155 -8.62 25.51 -7.14
C GLU A 155 -7.59 26.36 -7.89
N PHE A 156 -6.33 26.37 -7.42
CA PHE A 156 -5.26 27.10 -8.10
C PHE A 156 -5.12 26.71 -9.58
N ARG A 157 -5.26 25.40 -9.88
CA ARG A 157 -5.34 24.81 -11.23
C ARG A 157 -4.34 25.44 -12.20
N MET A 158 -3.05 25.43 -11.84
CA MET A 158 -2.00 26.09 -12.63
C MET A 158 -1.65 25.36 -13.93
N HIS A 159 -2.14 24.13 -14.11
CA HIS A 159 -1.93 23.34 -15.31
C HIS A 159 -2.47 24.06 -16.54
N GLN A 160 -1.66 24.12 -17.59
CA GLN A 160 -1.96 24.89 -18.80
C GLN A 160 -2.80 24.11 -19.84
N GLY A 161 -2.98 22.81 -19.64
CA GLY A 161 -3.80 21.93 -20.48
C GLY A 161 -5.21 21.69 -19.94
N ASP A 162 -5.94 20.81 -20.62
CA ASP A 162 -7.32 20.46 -20.26
C ASP A 162 -7.34 19.40 -19.15
N ILE A 163 -7.35 19.85 -17.90
CA ILE A 163 -7.47 19.01 -16.70
C ILE A 163 -8.71 18.12 -16.78
N GLU A 164 -9.80 18.64 -17.36
CA GLU A 164 -11.10 17.96 -17.37
C GLU A 164 -11.13 16.85 -18.40
N TYR A 165 -10.46 17.05 -19.54
CA TYR A 165 -10.15 15.99 -20.49
C TYR A 165 -9.32 14.89 -19.84
N MET A 166 -8.28 15.24 -19.08
CA MET A 166 -7.43 14.26 -18.39
C MET A 166 -8.23 13.44 -17.37
N ILE A 167 -9.05 14.09 -16.54
CA ILE A 167 -9.86 13.41 -15.51
C ILE A 167 -10.93 12.52 -16.14
N ASN A 168 -11.61 13.00 -17.18
CA ASN A 168 -12.74 12.28 -17.79
C ASN A 168 -12.34 11.35 -18.94
N TRP A 169 -11.03 11.17 -19.18
CA TRP A 169 -10.56 10.32 -20.24
C TRP A 169 -11.05 8.87 -20.02
N THR A 170 -11.51 8.27 -21.11
CA THR A 170 -11.89 6.86 -21.15
C THR A 170 -11.16 6.19 -22.30
N MET A 171 -10.64 5.00 -22.03
CA MET A 171 -10.00 4.19 -23.07
C MET A 171 -10.96 4.04 -24.26
N PRO A 172 -10.51 4.28 -25.50
CA PRO A 172 -11.31 4.04 -26.69
C PRO A 172 -11.80 2.59 -26.75
N LYS A 173 -13.01 2.38 -27.29
CA LYS A 173 -13.53 1.03 -27.51
C LYS A 173 -12.59 0.29 -28.49
N PRO A 174 -12.06 -0.89 -28.14
CA PRO A 174 -11.26 -1.68 -29.08
C PRO A 174 -12.14 -2.10 -30.26
N ASP A 175 -11.54 -2.17 -31.45
CA ASP A 175 -12.24 -2.50 -32.70
C ASP A 175 -12.83 -3.92 -32.73
N TYR A 176 -12.44 -4.79 -31.79
CA TYR A 176 -13.01 -6.13 -31.66
C TYR A 176 -14.31 -6.09 -30.83
N GLU A 177 -15.41 -6.43 -31.50
CA GLU A 177 -16.81 -6.42 -31.03
C GLU A 177 -17.11 -7.42 -29.90
N GLY A 178 -16.45 -7.30 -28.75
CA GLY A 178 -16.88 -7.97 -27.54
C GLY A 178 -18.07 -7.23 -26.92
N GLU A 179 -19.23 -7.87 -26.79
CA GLU A 179 -20.41 -7.37 -26.06
C GLU A 179 -20.13 -7.07 -24.57
N PHE A 180 -18.95 -7.45 -24.06
CA PHE A 180 -18.51 -7.29 -22.68
C PHE A 180 -17.55 -6.11 -22.45
N TRP A 181 -17.24 -5.30 -23.47
CA TRP A 181 -16.42 -4.11 -23.26
C TRP A 181 -17.24 -2.99 -22.61
N GLN A 182 -16.93 -2.70 -21.35
CA GLN A 182 -17.39 -1.49 -20.67
C GLN A 182 -16.15 -0.74 -20.20
N PRO A 183 -15.95 0.52 -20.63
CA PRO A 183 -14.83 1.31 -20.14
C PRO A 183 -15.00 1.50 -18.64
N PHE A 184 -13.92 1.35 -17.88
CA PHE A 184 -13.94 1.73 -16.48
C PHE A 184 -14.35 3.20 -16.38
N LYS A 185 -15.36 3.48 -15.56
CA LYS A 185 -15.76 4.86 -15.29
C LYS A 185 -14.59 5.56 -14.60
N PRO A 186 -14.10 6.71 -15.12
CA PRO A 186 -13.03 7.44 -14.48
C PRO A 186 -13.47 7.90 -13.09
N LEU A 187 -12.50 7.97 -12.18
CA LEU A 187 -12.71 8.56 -10.87
C LEU A 187 -12.85 10.08 -11.01
N PRO A 188 -13.58 10.75 -10.09
CA PRO A 188 -13.77 12.20 -10.16
C PRO A 188 -12.48 13.01 -9.91
N SER A 189 -11.37 12.35 -9.57
CA SER A 189 -10.05 12.95 -9.48
C SER A 189 -8.96 11.90 -9.75
N ILE A 190 -7.88 12.34 -10.41
CA ILE A 190 -6.67 11.52 -10.62
C ILE A 190 -5.85 11.40 -9.32
N PHE A 191 -5.96 12.37 -8.42
CA PHE A 191 -5.42 12.30 -7.06
C PHE A 191 -6.26 11.35 -6.21
N ASN A 192 -5.98 10.06 -6.35
CA ASN A 192 -6.73 9.00 -5.67
C ASN A 192 -5.79 8.02 -4.97
N ASN A 193 -6.25 7.51 -3.83
CA ASN A 193 -5.73 6.27 -3.27
C ASN A 193 -6.77 5.17 -3.55
N PRO A 194 -6.38 3.99 -4.11
CA PRO A 194 -7.34 2.99 -4.59
C PRO A 194 -8.28 2.42 -3.53
N TYR A 195 -7.92 2.56 -2.26
CA TYR A 195 -8.72 2.11 -1.12
C TYR A 195 -9.50 3.22 -0.42
N TYR A 196 -9.28 4.48 -0.81
CA TYR A 196 -9.92 5.64 -0.19
C TYR A 196 -10.62 6.50 -1.26
N SER A 197 -11.40 5.83 -2.10
CA SER A 197 -12.18 6.43 -3.19
C SER A 197 -13.68 6.38 -2.90
N ASP A 198 -14.13 6.56 -1.67
CA ASP A 198 -15.57 6.59 -1.33
C ASP A 198 -16.07 8.05 -1.21
N TRP A 199 -15.82 8.89 -2.22
CA TRP A 199 -16.16 10.33 -2.20
C TRP A 199 -17.65 10.62 -1.94
N GLU A 200 -18.53 9.69 -2.29
CA GLU A 200 -19.97 9.81 -2.01
C GLU A 200 -20.32 9.75 -0.51
N VAL A 201 -19.40 9.23 0.33
CA VAL A 201 -19.54 9.12 1.78
C VAL A 201 -18.84 10.29 2.49
N TYR A 202 -17.76 10.79 1.91
CA TYR A 202 -16.87 11.74 2.56
C TYR A 202 -17.52 13.13 2.74
N PRO A 203 -17.28 13.81 3.88
CA PRO A 203 -17.90 15.09 4.17
C PRO A 203 -17.46 16.20 3.20
N GLU A 204 -16.21 16.18 2.73
CA GLU A 204 -15.67 17.10 1.73
C GLU A 204 -15.61 16.47 0.32
N SER A 205 -16.35 15.37 0.11
CA SER A 205 -16.51 14.70 -1.18
C SER A 205 -15.17 14.34 -1.84
N VAL A 206 -14.95 14.76 -3.09
CA VAL A 206 -13.73 14.50 -3.87
C VAL A 206 -12.49 15.06 -3.19
N ALA A 207 -12.58 16.17 -2.47
CA ALA A 207 -11.44 16.78 -1.81
C ALA A 207 -10.83 15.86 -0.74
N ASP A 208 -11.65 15.07 -0.05
CA ASP A 208 -11.15 14.05 0.89
C ASP A 208 -10.36 12.94 0.17
N MET A 209 -10.69 12.57 -1.07
CA MET A 209 -9.85 11.64 -1.86
C MET A 209 -8.45 12.22 -2.10
N VAL A 210 -8.39 13.52 -2.43
CA VAL A 210 -7.14 14.24 -2.63
C VAL A 210 -6.33 14.31 -1.33
N GLY A 211 -7.00 14.52 -0.19
CA GLY A 211 -6.39 14.48 1.13
C GLY A 211 -5.72 13.13 1.43
N TYR A 212 -6.42 12.02 1.19
CA TYR A 212 -5.85 10.67 1.38
C TYR A 212 -4.69 10.38 0.41
N TRP A 213 -4.77 10.88 -0.82
CA TRP A 213 -3.67 10.78 -1.77
C TRP A 213 -2.44 11.56 -1.27
N ALA A 214 -2.61 12.79 -0.80
CA ALA A 214 -1.52 13.60 -0.28
C ALA A 214 -0.86 12.92 0.94
N GLU A 215 -1.66 12.40 1.86
CA GLU A 215 -1.19 11.67 3.03
C GLU A 215 -0.36 10.43 2.62
N ASP A 216 -0.85 9.63 1.67
CA ASP A 216 -0.15 8.47 1.14
C ASP A 216 1.21 8.84 0.51
N ARG A 217 1.27 9.91 -0.28
CA ARG A 217 2.50 10.37 -0.92
C ARG A 217 3.52 10.90 0.10
N ILE A 218 3.05 11.67 1.09
CA ILE A 218 3.91 12.33 2.08
C ILE A 218 4.41 11.33 3.13
N LEU A 219 3.51 10.54 3.72
CA LEU A 219 3.83 9.64 4.82
C LEU A 219 4.26 8.25 4.37
N GLY A 220 3.99 7.88 3.12
CA GLY A 220 4.22 6.53 2.58
C GLY A 220 2.99 5.60 2.69
N GLY A 221 1.85 6.13 3.13
CA GLY A 221 0.57 5.44 3.21
C GLY A 221 -0.42 6.21 4.07
N VAL A 222 -1.71 5.89 3.98
CA VAL A 222 -2.72 6.46 4.88
C VAL A 222 -2.52 5.89 6.28
N VAL A 223 -2.39 6.75 7.28
CA VAL A 223 -2.16 6.39 8.69
C VAL A 223 -3.48 6.05 9.35
N ILE A 224 -3.56 4.82 9.86
CA ILE A 224 -4.75 4.30 10.54
C ILE A 224 -4.37 3.57 11.83
N PHE A 225 -5.33 3.44 12.74
CA PHE A 225 -5.08 3.03 14.13
C PHE A 225 -5.91 1.82 14.50
N ASP A 226 -5.34 0.90 15.29
CA ASP A 226 -6.10 -0.17 15.91
C ASP A 226 -6.93 0.38 17.08
N ARG A 227 -8.22 0.64 16.82
CA ARG A 227 -9.13 1.23 17.80
C ARG A 227 -9.55 0.25 18.89
N ARG A 228 -9.29 -1.06 18.76
CA ARG A 228 -9.58 -2.03 19.83
C ARG A 228 -8.58 -1.94 20.96
N ALA A 229 -7.32 -1.63 20.66
CA ALA A 229 -6.29 -1.47 21.68
C ALA A 229 -6.65 -0.36 22.69
N GLU A 230 -7.50 0.59 22.29
CA GLU A 230 -8.00 1.67 23.16
C GLU A 230 -9.12 1.21 24.10
N LEU A 231 -9.71 0.03 23.88
CA LEU A 231 -10.90 -0.46 24.58
C LEU A 231 -10.60 -1.75 25.37
N ASP A 232 -11.04 -1.79 26.63
CA ASP A 232 -11.01 -3.00 27.45
C ASP A 232 -12.14 -3.97 27.04
N ALA A 233 -12.19 -5.13 27.69
CA ALA A 233 -13.19 -6.16 27.38
C ALA A 233 -14.64 -5.70 27.60
N ASP A 234 -14.86 -4.70 28.45
CA ASP A 234 -16.16 -4.12 28.78
C ASP A 234 -16.45 -2.83 27.98
N GLY A 235 -15.53 -2.43 27.09
CA GLY A 235 -15.64 -1.21 26.28
C GLY A 235 -15.21 0.07 27.01
N GLY A 236 -14.58 -0.03 28.17
CA GLY A 236 -13.89 1.07 28.86
C GLY A 236 -12.54 1.40 28.21
N LEU A 237 -11.95 2.55 28.52
CA LEU A 237 -10.66 2.94 27.93
C LEU A 237 -9.50 2.25 28.66
N THR A 238 -8.65 1.51 27.93
CA THR A 238 -7.48 0.81 28.50
C THR A 238 -6.37 1.74 28.96
N GLY A 239 -6.30 2.93 28.35
CA GLY A 239 -5.16 3.84 28.48
C GLY A 239 -3.93 3.39 27.68
N GLU A 240 -3.99 2.31 26.90
CA GLU A 240 -2.90 1.90 26.01
C GLU A 240 -2.96 2.68 24.68
N PRO A 241 -1.79 3.03 24.10
CA PRO A 241 -1.76 3.66 22.78
C PRO A 241 -2.21 2.67 21.70
N PRO A 242 -3.03 3.08 20.72
CA PRO A 242 -3.34 2.23 19.59
C PRO A 242 -2.09 1.93 18.78
N ASN A 243 -2.03 0.74 18.19
CA ASN A 243 -1.01 0.41 17.21
C ASN A 243 -1.19 1.27 15.95
N ILE A 244 -0.07 1.72 15.38
CA ILE A 244 -0.04 2.56 14.19
C ILE A 244 0.17 1.68 12.95
N TYR A 245 -0.69 1.86 11.96
CA TYR A 245 -0.61 1.17 10.68
C TYR A 245 -0.51 2.18 9.54
N LEU A 246 0.21 1.80 8.49
CA LEU A 246 0.15 2.45 7.19
C LEU A 246 -0.65 1.59 6.22
N HIS A 247 -1.45 2.25 5.38
CA HIS A 247 -2.08 1.65 4.23
C HIS A 247 -1.47 2.24 2.95
N PRO A 248 -0.33 1.68 2.49
CA PRO A 248 0.36 2.14 1.30
C PRO A 248 -0.40 1.79 0.02
N SER A 249 -0.25 2.63 -1.01
CA SER A 249 -0.77 2.36 -2.36
C SER A 249 0.28 2.32 -3.47
N ARG A 250 1.54 2.66 -3.16
CA ARG A 250 2.68 2.68 -4.10
C ARG A 250 2.91 1.34 -4.78
N ASP A 251 3.43 1.39 -6.00
CA ASP A 251 3.73 0.16 -6.72
C ASP A 251 4.90 -0.60 -6.06
N ASN A 252 4.93 -1.92 -6.20
CA ASN A 252 5.97 -2.80 -5.64
C ASN A 252 6.23 -2.75 -4.12
N VAL A 253 5.39 -2.09 -3.32
CA VAL A 253 5.54 -2.02 -1.84
C VAL A 253 4.69 -3.10 -1.15
N THR A 254 3.39 -2.86 -1.01
CA THR A 254 2.36 -3.82 -0.61
C THR A 254 1.02 -3.12 -0.71
N PHE A 255 -0.07 -3.86 -0.82
CA PHE A 255 -1.41 -3.28 -0.67
C PHE A 255 -2.01 -3.49 0.73
N ARG A 256 -1.32 -4.21 1.62
CA ARG A 256 -1.89 -4.56 2.93
C ARG A 256 -1.67 -3.46 3.95
N VAL A 257 -2.64 -3.34 4.85
CA VAL A 257 -2.55 -2.50 6.05
C VAL A 257 -1.44 -3.06 6.94
N THR A 258 -0.39 -2.28 7.15
CA THR A 258 0.89 -2.77 7.67
C THR A 258 1.27 -2.02 8.92
N GLN A 259 1.51 -2.74 10.01
CA GLN A 259 1.90 -2.13 11.29
C GLN A 259 3.29 -1.52 11.18
N LEU A 260 3.45 -0.30 11.70
CA LEU A 260 4.76 0.34 11.80
C LEU A 260 5.60 -0.32 12.89
N LEU A 261 6.89 -0.52 12.60
CA LEU A 261 7.87 -0.99 13.57
C LEU A 261 8.15 0.11 14.59
N ASP A 262 8.50 -0.26 15.82
CA ASP A 262 8.85 0.70 16.87
C ASP A 262 9.97 1.66 16.42
N ARG A 263 10.97 1.16 15.67
CA ARG A 263 12.03 2.00 15.09
C ARG A 263 11.53 3.03 14.07
N GLN A 264 10.50 2.70 13.28
CA GLN A 264 9.90 3.61 12.30
C GLN A 264 9.07 4.66 13.02
N GLN A 265 8.30 4.25 14.03
CA GLN A 265 7.53 5.16 14.87
C GLN A 265 8.45 6.14 15.62
N GLN A 266 9.54 5.64 16.22
CA GLN A 266 10.49 6.48 16.94
C GLN A 266 11.20 7.47 16.02
N ALA A 267 11.70 7.02 14.85
CA ALA A 267 12.33 7.91 13.89
C ALA A 267 11.37 9.04 13.43
N LEU A 268 10.10 8.71 13.19
CA LEU A 268 9.07 9.70 12.87
C LEU A 268 8.88 10.70 14.02
N VAL A 269 8.74 10.23 15.26
CA VAL A 269 8.57 11.09 16.43
C VAL A 269 9.79 12.00 16.62
N ASP A 270 11.00 11.46 16.53
CA ASP A 270 12.24 12.21 16.68
C ASP A 270 12.31 13.35 15.65
N PHE A 271 11.91 13.07 14.40
CA PHE A 271 11.79 14.06 13.35
C PHE A 271 10.70 15.11 13.62
N LEU A 272 9.50 14.70 14.05
CA LEU A 272 8.39 15.62 14.36
C LEU A 272 8.70 16.53 15.55
N LEU A 273 9.47 16.05 16.53
CA LEU A 273 9.86 16.81 17.71
C LEU A 273 11.16 17.61 17.54
N ALA A 274 11.90 17.37 16.45
CA ALA A 274 13.16 18.04 16.17
C ALA A 274 12.98 19.56 16.18
N ARG A 275 13.88 20.25 16.90
CA ARG A 275 13.91 21.70 16.92
C ARG A 275 14.84 22.19 15.81
N PRO A 276 14.49 23.29 15.11
CA PRO A 276 15.40 23.92 14.16
C PRO A 276 16.73 24.26 14.81
N ASP A 277 17.83 24.17 14.06
CA ASP A 277 19.13 24.63 14.53
C ASP A 277 19.06 26.14 14.82
N PRO A 278 19.32 26.61 16.06
CA PRO A 278 19.35 28.04 16.38
C PRO A 278 20.42 28.83 15.59
N ALA A 279 21.34 28.16 14.90
CA ALA A 279 22.36 28.78 14.04
C ALA A 279 21.93 28.95 12.56
N ALA A 280 20.73 28.47 12.16
CA ALA A 280 20.23 28.64 10.79
C ALA A 280 20.00 30.13 10.46
N ALA A 281 20.44 30.57 9.28
CA ALA A 281 20.34 31.97 8.87
C ALA A 281 18.88 32.42 8.73
N PRO A 282 18.53 33.69 9.03
CA PRO A 282 17.19 34.20 8.80
C PRO A 282 16.89 34.20 7.30
N GLY A 283 15.98 33.32 6.86
CA GLY A 283 15.54 33.21 5.46
C GLY A 283 15.58 31.79 4.88
N ASP A 284 16.34 30.89 5.48
CA ASP A 284 16.35 29.48 5.08
C ASP A 284 15.18 28.72 5.72
N LEU A 285 14.56 27.80 4.98
CA LEU A 285 13.57 26.88 5.55
C LEU A 285 14.27 26.08 6.68
N PRO A 286 13.69 26.01 7.89
CA PRO A 286 14.32 25.34 9.01
C PRO A 286 14.51 23.85 8.69
N VAL A 287 15.74 23.44 8.42
CA VAL A 287 16.08 22.02 8.21
C VAL A 287 16.18 21.36 9.58
N PRO A 288 15.39 20.31 9.87
CA PRO A 288 15.51 19.58 11.11
C PRO A 288 16.90 18.94 11.23
N PRO A 289 17.54 18.95 12.41
CA PRO A 289 18.85 18.33 12.62
C PRO A 289 18.83 16.79 12.53
N VAL A 290 17.65 16.19 12.35
CA VAL A 290 17.43 14.74 12.26
C VAL A 290 17.07 14.38 10.82
N PRO A 291 17.64 13.30 10.24
CA PRO A 291 17.27 12.85 8.89
C PRO A 291 15.75 12.64 8.76
N CYS A 292 15.18 13.12 7.67
CA CYS A 292 13.76 12.94 7.38
C CYS A 292 13.45 11.45 7.15
N PRO A 293 12.53 10.84 7.92
CA PRO A 293 12.14 9.43 7.74
C PRO A 293 11.00 9.26 6.71
N LEU A 294 10.55 10.36 6.08
CA LEU A 294 9.41 10.38 5.17
C LEU A 294 9.85 10.36 3.70
N PRO A 295 9.12 9.64 2.81
CA PRO A 295 8.00 8.75 3.12
C PRO A 295 8.47 7.46 3.81
N ILE A 296 7.66 6.90 4.72
CA ILE A 296 7.95 5.62 5.36
C ILE A 296 7.58 4.50 4.38
N LEU A 297 8.59 3.92 3.74
CA LEU A 297 8.41 2.74 2.91
C LEU A 297 8.39 1.49 3.80
N VAL A 298 7.24 0.82 3.85
CA VAL A 298 7.13 -0.48 4.53
C VAL A 298 7.92 -1.52 3.76
N ASP A 299 8.63 -2.37 4.49
CA ASP A 299 9.48 -3.40 3.90
C ASP A 299 9.09 -4.79 4.41
N ASP A 300 9.86 -5.79 4.02
CA ASP A 300 9.61 -7.17 4.42
C ASP A 300 9.65 -7.33 5.95
N ARG A 301 10.45 -6.54 6.69
CA ARG A 301 10.52 -6.58 8.16
C ARG A 301 9.20 -6.15 8.83
N ASN A 302 8.35 -5.39 8.15
CA ASN A 302 6.99 -5.12 8.61
C ASN A 302 6.09 -6.37 8.44
N ARG A 303 6.21 -7.33 9.35
CA ARG A 303 5.55 -8.65 9.23
C ARG A 303 4.06 -8.64 9.64
N VAL A 304 3.62 -7.71 10.50
CA VAL A 304 2.22 -7.63 10.90
C VAL A 304 1.42 -6.90 9.83
N ARG A 305 0.79 -7.69 8.96
CA ARG A 305 0.00 -7.21 7.82
C ARG A 305 -1.43 -7.73 7.87
N VAL A 306 -2.37 -6.83 7.64
CA VAL A 306 -3.81 -7.12 7.63
C VAL A 306 -4.33 -6.80 6.25
N SER A 307 -5.11 -7.72 5.66
CA SER A 307 -5.76 -7.46 4.38
C SER A 307 -6.73 -6.28 4.54
N PRO A 308 -6.76 -5.30 3.62
CA PRO A 308 -7.58 -4.09 3.76
C PRO A 308 -9.06 -4.38 4.02
N GLU A 309 -9.57 -5.45 3.42
CA GLU A 309 -10.97 -5.89 3.54
C GLU A 309 -11.31 -6.31 4.97
N LYS A 310 -10.33 -6.82 5.72
CA LYS A 310 -10.48 -7.28 7.11
C LYS A 310 -10.16 -6.17 8.12
N ALA A 311 -9.37 -5.17 7.72
CA ALA A 311 -8.85 -4.14 8.63
C ALA A 311 -9.98 -3.37 9.34
N LEU A 312 -10.92 -2.81 8.57
CA LEU A 312 -12.03 -2.04 9.12
C LEU A 312 -13.00 -2.94 9.91
N VAL A 313 -13.57 -3.96 9.27
CA VAL A 313 -14.73 -4.70 9.81
C VAL A 313 -14.36 -5.80 10.83
N LEU A 314 -13.19 -6.46 10.67
CA LEU A 314 -12.80 -7.57 11.55
C LEU A 314 -11.72 -7.21 12.57
N ARG A 315 -10.95 -6.15 12.33
CA ARG A 315 -9.84 -5.74 13.20
C ARG A 315 -10.03 -4.34 13.81
N SER A 316 -11.05 -3.57 13.40
CA SER A 316 -11.26 -2.21 13.88
C SER A 316 -10.03 -1.30 13.70
N ILE A 317 -9.29 -1.53 12.62
CA ILE A 317 -8.14 -0.71 12.24
C ILE A 317 -8.64 0.35 11.26
N TYR A 318 -8.81 1.58 11.74
CA TYR A 318 -9.28 2.74 10.97
C TYR A 318 -8.93 4.05 11.68
N ARG A 319 -8.83 5.14 10.93
CA ARG A 319 -8.80 6.49 11.52
C ARG A 319 -10.22 6.94 11.81
N ASP A 320 -11.07 6.99 10.79
CA ASP A 320 -12.49 7.31 10.86
C ASP A 320 -13.33 6.09 10.44
N ILE A 321 -14.44 5.80 11.14
CA ILE A 321 -15.24 4.57 10.88
C ILE A 321 -15.85 4.55 9.47
N TRP A 322 -15.98 5.72 8.84
CA TRP A 322 -16.58 5.93 7.53
C TRP A 322 -15.55 6.11 6.41
N GLU A 323 -14.24 6.08 6.71
CA GLU A 323 -13.16 6.33 5.73
C GLU A 323 -13.09 5.31 4.59
N ARG A 324 -13.69 4.14 4.79
CA ARG A 324 -13.71 3.03 3.85
C ARG A 324 -15.07 2.37 3.90
N ARG A 325 -15.66 2.13 2.74
CA ARG A 325 -16.92 1.38 2.63
C ARG A 325 -16.66 -0.13 2.79
N PRO A 326 -17.53 -0.87 3.48
CA PRO A 326 -17.43 -2.32 3.51
C PRO A 326 -17.69 -2.93 2.13
N LEU A 327 -17.03 -4.05 1.84
CA LEU A 327 -17.20 -4.76 0.57
C LEU A 327 -18.57 -5.43 0.45
N THR A 328 -19.07 -5.49 -0.78
CA THR A 328 -20.16 -6.41 -1.11
C THR A 328 -19.71 -7.86 -0.98
N ARG A 329 -20.65 -8.79 -0.89
CA ARG A 329 -20.37 -10.23 -0.87
C ARG A 329 -19.56 -10.69 -2.08
N ASP A 330 -19.86 -10.18 -3.28
CA ASP A 330 -19.14 -10.53 -4.50
C ASP A 330 -17.71 -9.97 -4.49
N GLN A 331 -17.55 -8.70 -4.09
CA GLN A 331 -16.24 -8.09 -3.91
C GLN A 331 -15.42 -8.85 -2.87
N TRP A 332 -16.04 -9.28 -1.77
CA TRP A 332 -15.40 -10.10 -0.74
C TRP A 332 -14.94 -11.45 -1.30
N HIS A 333 -15.79 -12.15 -2.06
CA HIS A 333 -15.44 -13.42 -2.71
C HIS A 333 -14.27 -13.28 -3.68
N VAL A 334 -14.23 -12.20 -4.46
CA VAL A 334 -13.11 -11.90 -5.34
C VAL A 334 -11.85 -11.63 -4.52
N ALA A 335 -11.93 -10.78 -3.51
CA ALA A 335 -10.79 -10.38 -2.69
C ALA A 335 -10.11 -11.57 -1.99
N ILE A 336 -10.88 -12.50 -1.42
CA ILE A 336 -10.32 -13.67 -0.72
C ILE A 336 -9.71 -14.72 -1.66
N ARG A 337 -10.01 -14.66 -2.96
CA ARG A 337 -9.49 -15.60 -3.98
C ARG A 337 -8.34 -15.01 -4.80
N ARG A 338 -7.93 -13.77 -4.53
CA ARG A 338 -6.85 -13.13 -5.27
C ARG A 338 -5.55 -13.94 -5.10
N PRO A 339 -4.76 -14.11 -6.18
CA PRO A 339 -3.42 -14.66 -6.09
C PRO A 339 -2.62 -13.91 -5.04
N GLN A 340 -1.90 -14.66 -4.22
CA GLN A 340 -1.10 -14.12 -3.14
C GLN A 340 0.38 -14.20 -3.52
N ASN A 341 1.14 -13.15 -3.21
CA ASN A 341 2.59 -13.10 -3.45
C ASN A 341 3.34 -12.85 -2.12
N GLN A 342 4.66 -13.04 -2.13
CA GLN A 342 5.50 -12.84 -0.94
C GLN A 342 5.63 -11.38 -0.53
N ILE A 343 5.44 -10.44 -1.47
CA ILE A 343 5.48 -9.01 -1.18
C ILE A 343 4.36 -8.67 -0.21
N ASP A 344 3.12 -9.11 -0.44
CA ASP A 344 1.97 -8.83 0.43
C ASP A 344 1.79 -9.83 1.56
N TYR A 345 2.09 -11.09 1.29
CA TYR A 345 1.92 -12.19 2.21
C TYR A 345 3.30 -12.81 2.49
N PRO A 346 4.13 -12.14 3.32
CA PRO A 346 5.47 -12.65 3.64
C PRO A 346 5.43 -14.09 4.20
N GLU A 347 4.32 -14.45 4.85
CA GLU A 347 4.04 -15.79 5.35
C GLU A 347 4.03 -16.88 4.25
N ILE A 348 3.68 -16.55 3.01
CA ILE A 348 3.61 -17.52 1.90
C ILE A 348 5.00 -17.97 1.47
N GLY A 349 5.98 -17.07 1.50
CA GLY A 349 7.35 -17.46 1.17
C GLY A 349 7.84 -18.57 2.08
N ILE A 350 7.48 -18.50 3.36
CA ILE A 350 7.81 -19.52 4.35
C ILE A 350 7.01 -20.80 4.10
N GLN A 351 5.71 -20.70 3.83
CA GLN A 351 4.88 -21.87 3.48
C GLN A 351 5.47 -22.63 2.28
N SER A 352 5.85 -21.92 1.22
CA SER A 352 6.47 -22.53 0.05
C SER A 352 7.79 -23.22 0.40
N LEU A 353 8.62 -22.62 1.27
CA LEU A 353 9.86 -23.27 1.74
C LEU A 353 9.55 -24.54 2.55
N VAL A 354 8.60 -24.49 3.49
CA VAL A 354 8.21 -25.66 4.29
C VAL A 354 7.67 -26.79 3.40
N LEU A 355 6.79 -26.47 2.45
CA LEU A 355 6.22 -27.44 1.50
C LEU A 355 7.29 -28.07 0.62
N ASN A 356 8.17 -27.25 0.04
CA ASN A 356 9.27 -27.74 -0.81
C ASN A 356 10.22 -28.66 -0.03
N ARG A 357 10.55 -28.32 1.22
CA ARG A 357 11.37 -29.20 2.07
C ARG A 357 10.66 -30.50 2.41
N ALA A 358 9.37 -30.46 2.74
CA ALA A 358 8.57 -31.66 2.97
C ALA A 358 8.49 -32.54 1.71
N ALA A 359 8.48 -31.94 0.52
CA ALA A 359 8.50 -32.62 -0.77
C ALA A 359 9.90 -33.09 -1.21
N GLY A 360 10.95 -32.92 -0.39
CA GLY A 360 12.31 -33.31 -0.73
C GLY A 360 12.98 -32.44 -1.80
N VAL A 361 12.39 -31.27 -2.12
CA VAL A 361 12.96 -30.32 -3.06
C VAL A 361 14.12 -29.58 -2.38
N PRO A 362 15.33 -29.56 -2.97
CA PRO A 362 16.47 -28.87 -2.39
C PRO A 362 16.18 -27.36 -2.31
N LEU A 363 16.44 -26.76 -1.14
CA LEU A 363 16.19 -25.35 -0.87
C LEU A 363 17.49 -24.55 -0.86
N PRO A 364 17.47 -23.27 -1.28
CA PRO A 364 18.61 -22.37 -1.10
C PRO A 364 18.92 -22.19 0.40
N GLU A 365 20.16 -22.44 0.79
CA GLU A 365 20.63 -22.31 2.17
C GLU A 365 20.64 -20.82 2.58
N GLY A 366 19.82 -20.46 3.57
CA GLY A 366 19.86 -19.11 4.15
C GLY A 366 18.53 -18.62 4.73
N LYS A 367 17.44 -18.64 3.95
CA LYS A 367 16.13 -18.12 4.42
C LYS A 367 15.45 -19.01 5.45
N LEU A 368 15.46 -20.33 5.24
CA LEU A 368 14.82 -21.28 6.16
C LEU A 368 15.54 -21.33 7.52
N LYS A 369 16.86 -21.11 7.53
CA LYS A 369 17.69 -21.17 8.73
C LYS A 369 17.30 -20.09 9.75
N ARG A 370 17.06 -18.85 9.31
CA ARG A 370 16.63 -17.75 10.19
C ARG A 370 15.31 -18.03 10.92
N TYR A 371 14.34 -18.67 10.25
CA TYR A 371 13.09 -19.08 10.88
C TYR A 371 13.25 -20.26 11.85
N LEU A 372 14.07 -21.26 11.48
CA LEU A 372 14.33 -22.43 12.34
C LEU A 372 15.11 -22.06 13.60
N ASP A 373 16.08 -21.16 13.48
CA ASP A 373 16.93 -20.67 14.56
C ASP A 373 16.17 -19.70 15.49
N GLY A 374 14.92 -19.34 15.16
CA GLY A 374 14.07 -18.46 15.97
C GLY A 374 14.45 -16.99 15.90
N GLU A 375 15.30 -16.61 14.95
CA GLU A 375 15.66 -15.21 14.68
C GLU A 375 14.48 -14.43 14.06
N GLU A 376 13.53 -15.13 13.43
CA GLU A 376 12.30 -14.55 12.88
C GLU A 376 11.05 -15.29 13.38
N THR A 377 10.03 -14.55 13.84
CA THR A 377 8.74 -15.09 14.30
C THR A 377 7.64 -14.90 13.26
N LEU A 378 6.86 -15.94 13.01
CA LEU A 378 5.67 -15.87 12.15
C LEU A 378 4.51 -15.14 12.84
N PRO A 379 3.70 -14.37 12.09
CA PRO A 379 2.45 -13.80 12.61
C PRO A 379 1.48 -14.92 13.03
N GLU A 380 0.71 -14.69 14.09
CA GLU A 380 -0.30 -15.63 14.56
C GLU A 380 -1.31 -15.99 13.45
N GLY A 381 -1.53 -17.29 13.22
CA GLY A 381 -2.44 -17.78 12.19
C GLY A 381 -2.14 -19.19 11.72
N PRO A 382 -2.83 -19.66 10.66
CA PRO A 382 -2.65 -21.02 10.12
C PRO A 382 -1.20 -21.32 9.74
N THR A 383 -0.47 -20.33 9.24
CA THR A 383 0.95 -20.48 8.87
C THR A 383 1.85 -20.72 10.06
N LYS A 384 1.69 -19.93 11.14
CA LYS A 384 2.43 -20.13 12.39
C LYS A 384 2.13 -21.51 12.96
N ARG A 385 0.86 -21.93 12.95
CA ARG A 385 0.47 -23.27 13.39
C ARG A 385 1.15 -24.38 12.57
N ILE A 386 1.12 -24.31 11.24
CA ILE A 386 1.79 -25.29 10.37
C ILE A 386 3.31 -25.28 10.61
N PHE A 387 3.90 -24.10 10.81
CA PHE A 387 5.32 -23.97 11.06
C PHE A 387 5.73 -24.45 12.46
N ASP A 388 4.91 -24.22 13.48
CA ASP A 388 5.12 -24.71 14.84
C ASP A 388 4.96 -26.24 14.88
N GLU A 389 3.93 -26.78 14.23
CA GLU A 389 3.76 -28.23 14.00
C GLU A 389 4.98 -28.82 13.26
N TYR A 390 5.50 -28.11 12.25
CA TYR A 390 6.73 -28.48 11.55
C TYR A 390 7.98 -28.40 12.44
N ARG A 391 8.11 -27.37 13.28
CA ARG A 391 9.24 -27.20 14.21
C ARG A 391 9.25 -28.27 15.28
N GLU A 392 8.08 -28.68 15.77
CA GLU A 392 7.91 -29.82 16.67
C GLU A 392 8.30 -31.13 15.97
N LEU A 393 7.86 -31.34 14.73
CA LEU A 393 8.23 -32.50 13.91
C LEU A 393 9.74 -32.60 13.70
N VAL A 394 10.40 -31.48 13.33
CA VAL A 394 11.85 -31.43 13.10
C VAL A 394 12.67 -31.45 14.40
N GLY A 395 12.14 -30.88 15.49
CA GLY A 395 12.75 -30.90 16.81
C GLY A 395 12.75 -32.29 17.47
N HIS A 396 11.81 -33.14 17.09
CA HIS A 396 11.74 -34.55 17.49
C HIS A 396 12.50 -35.51 16.56
N ASP A 397 12.98 -35.03 15.41
CA ASP A 397 13.59 -35.87 14.40
C ASP A 397 15.11 -36.05 14.58
N LYS A 398 15.47 -36.94 15.52
CA LYS A 398 16.59 -37.87 15.29
C LYS A 398 16.06 -39.10 14.54
N ARG A 399 16.04 -39.02 13.21
CA ARG A 399 15.66 -40.06 12.22
C ARG A 399 14.15 -40.35 12.08
N VAL A 400 13.50 -39.66 11.15
CA VAL A 400 12.31 -40.09 10.43
C VAL A 400 12.67 -39.99 8.96
N LYS A 401 13.30 -41.06 8.46
CA LYS A 401 13.21 -41.38 7.04
C LYS A 401 11.73 -41.60 6.76
N LEU A 402 11.09 -40.64 6.10
CA LEU A 402 9.83 -40.90 5.42
C LEU A 402 10.09 -42.02 4.43
N GLY A 403 9.63 -43.22 4.78
CA GLY A 403 9.74 -44.39 3.93
C GLY A 403 8.97 -44.12 2.64
N VAL A 404 9.71 -44.01 1.54
CA VAL A 404 9.15 -44.28 0.22
C VAL A 404 8.62 -45.71 0.27
N PRO A 405 7.34 -45.97 -0.09
CA PRO A 405 6.81 -47.33 -0.15
C PRO A 405 7.72 -48.20 -1.02
N GLU A 406 8.09 -49.38 -0.52
CA GLU A 406 9.04 -50.30 -1.16
C GLU A 406 8.49 -50.98 -2.43
N GLU A 407 7.33 -50.53 -2.93
CA GLU A 407 6.67 -51.09 -4.12
C GLU A 407 7.02 -50.35 -5.42
N VAL A 408 7.78 -49.24 -5.37
CA VAL A 408 8.24 -48.52 -6.59
C VAL A 408 9.71 -48.81 -6.93
N LYS A 409 10.39 -49.69 -6.19
CA LYS A 409 11.80 -50.05 -6.45
C LYS A 409 11.99 -51.29 -7.33
N HIS A 410 10.93 -52.05 -7.60
CA HIS A 410 11.03 -53.29 -8.39
C HIS A 410 10.62 -53.15 -9.86
N GLU A 411 9.99 -52.05 -10.30
CA GLU A 411 9.68 -51.85 -11.72
C GLU A 411 10.72 -50.99 -12.48
N ALA A 412 11.55 -50.21 -11.77
CA ALA A 412 12.59 -49.39 -12.41
C ALA A 412 13.97 -50.10 -12.53
N LYS A 413 14.09 -51.34 -12.06
CA LYS A 413 15.33 -52.13 -12.15
C LYS A 413 15.33 -53.17 -13.26
N ASP A 414 14.15 -53.61 -13.72
CA ASP A 414 14.04 -54.61 -14.78
C ASP A 414 14.00 -54.00 -16.20
N GLU A 415 13.84 -52.68 -16.34
CA GLU A 415 13.94 -51.98 -17.64
C GLU A 415 15.33 -51.36 -17.92
N ALA A 416 16.24 -51.35 -16.94
CA ALA A 416 17.58 -50.75 -17.07
C ALA A 416 18.72 -51.76 -17.34
N GLU A 417 18.47 -53.07 -17.26
CA GLU A 417 19.47 -54.13 -17.54
C GLU A 417 19.25 -54.83 -18.90
N GLY A 418 18.39 -54.28 -19.77
CA GLY A 418 17.95 -54.93 -21.01
C GLY A 418 18.34 -54.27 -22.34
N ARG A 419 19.16 -53.21 -22.38
CA ARG A 419 19.66 -52.61 -23.63
C ARG A 419 21.03 -51.94 -23.47
N GLU A 420 22.07 -52.74 -23.25
CA GLU A 420 23.42 -52.43 -23.71
C GLU A 420 23.93 -53.63 -24.50
N GLU A 421 23.57 -53.70 -25.78
CA GLU A 421 24.33 -54.37 -26.84
C GLU A 421 23.64 -53.99 -28.15
N GLU A 422 24.00 -52.84 -28.70
CA GLU A 422 24.25 -52.66 -30.13
C GLU A 422 24.72 -51.22 -30.43
N ASP A 423 25.94 -51.20 -30.97
CA ASP A 423 26.45 -50.29 -31.98
C ASP A 423 27.37 -49.12 -31.60
N MET A 424 28.61 -49.29 -32.06
CA MET A 424 29.68 -48.31 -32.15
C MET A 424 29.44 -47.39 -33.34
N GLY A 425 29.77 -46.10 -33.22
CA GLY A 425 29.97 -45.29 -34.42
C GLY A 425 30.10 -43.79 -34.20
N GLU A 426 31.34 -43.31 -34.34
CA GLU A 426 31.70 -42.01 -34.95
C GLU A 426 31.53 -40.68 -34.18
N LYS A 427 32.67 -40.23 -33.61
CA LYS A 427 33.44 -39.00 -33.91
C LYS A 427 32.79 -37.60 -34.00
N GLU A 428 33.48 -36.67 -33.31
CA GLU A 428 33.80 -35.24 -33.66
C GLU A 428 32.57 -34.28 -33.78
N ASN A 429 32.53 -33.00 -33.40
CA ASN A 429 33.53 -31.96 -33.15
C ASN A 429 32.85 -30.74 -32.44
N GLU A 430 33.68 -29.94 -31.75
CA GLU A 430 33.70 -28.47 -31.66
C GLU A 430 32.54 -27.60 -31.10
N GLU A 431 32.94 -26.79 -30.09
CA GLU A 431 32.74 -25.34 -29.91
C GLU A 431 31.45 -24.66 -30.43
N ASN A 432 30.71 -23.97 -29.55
CA ASN A 432 30.71 -22.50 -29.55
C ASN A 432 30.00 -21.86 -28.34
N GLU A 433 30.56 -20.73 -27.92
CA GLU A 433 29.98 -19.72 -27.02
C GLU A 433 28.75 -19.04 -27.66
N GLY A 434 27.82 -18.50 -26.86
CA GLY A 434 26.76 -17.67 -27.43
C GLY A 434 25.67 -17.20 -26.47
N LYS A 435 25.86 -15.99 -25.95
CA LYS A 435 24.90 -15.02 -25.38
C LYS A 435 23.42 -15.24 -25.77
N LYS A 436 22.52 -15.19 -24.78
CA LYS A 436 21.09 -14.90 -25.00
C LYS A 436 20.83 -13.41 -24.75
N GLU A 437 20.77 -12.67 -25.85
CA GLU A 437 20.12 -11.37 -25.97
C GLU A 437 18.62 -11.63 -26.23
N TYR A 438 17.74 -11.08 -25.40
CA TYR A 438 16.29 -11.08 -25.65
C TYR A 438 15.98 -9.92 -26.61
N MET A 439 15.52 -10.21 -27.82
CA MET A 439 14.99 -9.22 -28.76
C MET A 439 13.46 -9.24 -28.76
N ASP A 440 12.90 -8.11 -28.35
CA ASP A 440 11.59 -7.64 -28.77
C ASP A 440 11.66 -7.21 -30.25
N THR A 441 10.75 -7.69 -31.10
CA THR A 441 10.03 -6.86 -32.08
C THR A 441 8.98 -7.68 -32.87
N PRO A 442 7.87 -7.06 -33.31
CA PRO A 442 6.65 -7.74 -33.78
C PRO A 442 6.65 -8.16 -35.27
N GLU A 443 7.77 -8.19 -35.97
CA GLU A 443 7.82 -8.53 -37.41
C GLU A 443 8.11 -10.01 -37.70
N SER A 444 8.28 -10.82 -36.66
CA SER A 444 8.63 -12.24 -36.78
C SER A 444 7.42 -13.19 -36.89
N LEU A 445 6.21 -12.73 -36.54
CA LEU A 445 5.00 -13.56 -36.47
C LEU A 445 4.27 -13.70 -37.82
N GLU A 446 4.29 -12.67 -38.68
CA GLU A 446 3.62 -12.75 -40.00
C GLU A 446 4.35 -13.67 -40.99
N ARG A 447 5.65 -13.87 -40.82
CA ARG A 447 6.44 -14.80 -41.64
C ARG A 447 6.17 -16.27 -41.32
N PHE A 448 5.60 -16.57 -40.15
CA PHE A 448 5.31 -17.94 -39.71
C PHE A 448 3.93 -18.44 -40.19
N LEU A 449 2.97 -17.52 -40.41
CA LEU A 449 1.60 -17.87 -40.80
C LEU A 449 1.38 -18.03 -42.32
N SER A 450 2.32 -17.59 -43.17
CA SER A 450 2.23 -17.73 -44.63
C SER A 450 2.68 -19.09 -45.19
N LYS A 451 3.16 -20.05 -44.37
CA LYS A 451 3.79 -21.30 -44.85
C LYS A 451 2.98 -22.60 -44.66
N LYS A 452 1.71 -22.55 -44.25
CA LYS A 452 0.84 -23.74 -44.20
C LYS A 452 -0.43 -23.57 -45.03
N GLY A 453 -0.28 -23.73 -46.34
CA GLY A 453 -1.40 -23.88 -47.27
C GLY A 453 -0.94 -24.46 -48.59
N LYS A 454 -0.97 -25.80 -48.72
CA LYS A 454 -1.22 -26.56 -49.96
C LYS A 454 -0.98 -28.07 -49.78
N LYS A 455 -2.09 -28.82 -49.76
CA LYS A 455 -2.35 -30.20 -50.23
C LYS A 455 -3.81 -30.45 -49.80
N GLY A 456 -4.85 -30.51 -50.62
CA GLY A 456 -4.99 -30.89 -52.02
C GLY A 456 -5.61 -32.29 -52.08
N THR A 457 -6.88 -32.38 -52.46
CA THR A 457 -7.52 -33.58 -53.04
C THR A 457 -8.71 -33.15 -53.91
N GLU A 458 -8.53 -33.33 -55.22
CA GLU A 458 -9.54 -33.71 -56.23
C GLU A 458 -10.27 -34.99 -55.73
N GLU A 459 -11.55 -35.24 -56.00
CA GLU A 459 -12.28 -35.42 -57.26
C GLU A 459 -13.77 -35.07 -57.08
#